data_AF-A0AA36N3U1-F1
#
_entry.id   AF-A0AA36N3U1-F1
#
_cell.length_a   1.000
_cell.length_b   1.000
_cell.length_c   1.000
_cell.angle_alpha   90.00
_cell.angle_beta   90.00
_cell.angle_gamma   90.00
#
_symmetry.space_group_name_H-M   'P 1'
#
loop_
_entity.id
_entity.type
_entity.pdbx_description
1 polymer ?
#
loop_
_entity_poly.entity_id
_entity_poly.type
_entity_poly.pdbx_seq_one_letter_code
_entity_poly.pdbx_strand_id
1 'polypeptide(L)'
;MGKREQVTPLDQSVLDMALHSNKSWQDLGAYETISKAQAADGESLAMHFDLLKSLLLVQPEGQLLLTQVRASILKAVSLEPELNKTSLKNLLWAGSRFDRISTMLYHLRRAKNNTEKCQQLVAKSSSGSLAKVKSLIAMLTSEAGPAEGEVGLAEDEPCPAQGLQEDLQSEAPHTPVPASKQQGQGAEEKEPCSSSSSSRKSPKLKTKKQPEHGKKSPFHYRKEYYKNGNKFGVKKFNNGKCVGQIFAFGHKEIHKVELDALASKVLHDLHLRPGDTAKEEEIMLLAKHKVWKMLKNKHD
;
A
#
# COMPACT_ATOMS: atom_id res chain seq x y z
N MET A 1 -17.38 -21.73 -17.79
CA MET A 1 -16.69 -21.02 -16.70
C MET A 1 -15.20 -21.09 -16.95
N GLY A 2 -14.57 -19.99 -17.38
CA GLY A 2 -13.11 -19.97 -17.57
C GLY A 2 -12.39 -20.16 -16.23
N LYS A 3 -11.32 -20.96 -16.21
CA LYS A 3 -10.42 -21.02 -15.05
C LYS A 3 -9.88 -19.60 -14.82
N ARG A 4 -10.13 -19.02 -13.66
CA ARG A 4 -9.42 -17.79 -13.25
C ARG A 4 -7.95 -18.16 -13.13
N GLU A 5 -7.11 -17.58 -13.99
CA GLU A 5 -5.67 -17.72 -13.87
C GLU A 5 -5.24 -17.21 -12.50
N GLN A 6 -4.53 -18.06 -11.76
CA GLN A 6 -3.93 -17.67 -10.50
C GLN A 6 -2.61 -17.01 -10.83
N VAL A 7 -2.46 -15.74 -10.45
CA VAL A 7 -1.18 -15.03 -10.57
C VAL A 7 -0.16 -15.72 -9.67
N THR A 8 0.94 -16.18 -10.27
CA THR A 8 2.03 -16.84 -9.55
C THR A 8 2.65 -15.89 -8.51
N PRO A 9 2.70 -16.27 -7.22
CA PRO A 9 3.37 -15.47 -6.20
C PRO A 9 4.86 -15.32 -6.48
N LEU A 10 5.39 -14.11 -6.31
CA LEU A 10 6.80 -13.78 -6.52
C LEU A 10 7.61 -13.92 -5.23
N ASP A 11 8.93 -14.07 -5.32
CA ASP A 11 9.79 -13.87 -4.16
C ASP A 11 9.73 -12.39 -3.74
N GLN A 12 9.30 -12.15 -2.50
CA GLN A 12 9.12 -10.79 -1.96
C GLN A 12 10.43 -9.99 -1.95
N SER A 13 11.57 -10.64 -1.69
CA SER A 13 12.88 -9.97 -1.63
C SER A 13 13.34 -9.47 -3.00
N VAL A 14 13.00 -10.21 -4.05
CA VAL A 14 13.31 -9.84 -5.44
C VAL A 14 12.43 -8.66 -5.87
N LEU A 15 11.14 -8.68 -5.53
CA LEU A 15 10.24 -7.56 -5.81
C LEU A 15 10.65 -6.29 -5.06
N ASP A 16 11.04 -6.43 -3.79
CA ASP A 16 11.57 -5.33 -2.99
C ASP A 16 12.80 -4.70 -3.67
N MET A 17 13.72 -5.52 -4.18
CA MET A 17 14.92 -5.05 -4.89
C MET A 17 14.57 -4.33 -6.19
N ALA A 18 13.65 -4.87 -6.99
CA ALA A 18 13.21 -4.26 -8.25
C ALA A 18 12.58 -2.88 -8.04
N LEU A 19 11.72 -2.73 -7.03
CA LEU A 19 11.07 -1.46 -6.70
C LEU A 19 12.01 -0.49 -5.99
N HIS A 20 12.93 -0.96 -5.17
CA HIS A 20 13.90 -0.10 -4.49
C HIS A 20 14.91 0.51 -5.48
N SER A 21 15.34 -0.28 -6.47
CA SER A 21 16.30 0.16 -7.49
C SER A 21 15.69 1.18 -8.46
N ASN A 22 14.36 1.14 -8.66
CA ASN A 22 13.65 1.99 -9.61
C ASN A 22 12.56 2.78 -8.93
N LYS A 23 12.89 3.97 -8.42
CA LYS A 23 11.98 4.82 -7.64
C LYS A 23 10.94 5.59 -8.46
N SER A 24 10.90 5.40 -9.78
CA SER A 24 9.97 6.10 -10.67
C SER A 24 8.50 5.73 -10.44
N TRP A 25 8.20 4.72 -9.63
CA TRP A 25 6.81 4.38 -9.25
C TRP A 25 6.17 5.39 -8.29
N GLN A 26 6.93 6.34 -7.75
CA GLN A 26 6.37 7.40 -6.90
C GLN A 26 5.45 8.34 -7.68
N ASP A 27 5.87 8.74 -8.88
CA ASP A 27 5.16 9.63 -9.79
C ASP A 27 5.18 9.00 -11.18
N LEU A 28 4.01 8.50 -11.60
CA LEU A 28 3.84 7.78 -12.86
C LEU A 28 3.38 8.69 -14.02
N GLY A 29 3.46 10.01 -13.83
CA GLY A 29 3.18 11.01 -14.86
C GLY A 29 1.76 10.89 -15.41
N ALA A 30 1.61 10.72 -16.72
CA ALA A 30 0.28 10.59 -17.35
C ALA A 30 -0.51 9.39 -16.81
N TYR A 31 0.16 8.35 -16.31
CA TYR A 31 -0.54 7.20 -15.74
C TYR A 31 -1.23 7.49 -14.42
N GLU A 32 -1.01 8.66 -13.79
CA GLU A 32 -1.78 9.09 -12.62
C GLU A 32 -3.28 9.26 -12.91
N THR A 33 -3.65 9.53 -14.17
CA THR A 33 -5.03 9.76 -14.60
C THR A 33 -5.54 8.70 -15.57
N ILE A 34 -4.64 7.95 -16.20
CA ILE A 34 -5.00 6.88 -17.15
C ILE A 34 -5.52 5.64 -16.41
N SER A 35 -6.62 5.10 -16.93
CA SER A 35 -7.25 3.84 -16.55
C SER A 35 -7.03 2.76 -17.62
N LYS A 36 -7.32 1.50 -17.27
CA LYS A 36 -7.19 0.35 -18.18
C LYS A 36 -8.04 0.44 -19.45
N ALA A 37 -9.18 1.12 -19.38
CA ALA A 37 -10.09 1.29 -20.53
C ALA A 37 -9.55 2.29 -21.56
N GLN A 38 -8.68 3.21 -21.13
CA GLN A 38 -8.20 4.28 -22.00
C GLN A 38 -7.09 3.80 -22.96
N ALA A 39 -6.68 4.71 -23.86
CA ALA A 39 -5.54 4.48 -24.73
C ALA A 39 -4.24 4.49 -23.90
N ALA A 40 -3.30 3.62 -24.28
CA ALA A 40 -1.98 3.60 -23.67
C ALA A 40 -1.16 4.83 -24.10
N ASP A 41 -0.35 5.34 -23.17
CA ASP A 41 0.58 6.43 -23.42
C ASP A 41 2.01 5.88 -23.57
N GLY A 42 2.57 5.99 -24.78
CA GLY A 42 3.87 5.41 -25.10
C GLY A 42 5.05 6.16 -24.51
N GLU A 43 4.93 7.48 -24.38
CA GLU A 43 5.98 8.32 -23.80
C GLU A 43 6.15 8.04 -22.31
N SER A 44 5.05 7.95 -21.56
CA SER A 44 5.10 7.61 -20.13
C SER A 44 5.56 6.17 -19.90
N LEU A 45 5.18 5.22 -20.75
CA LEU A 45 5.72 3.85 -20.67
C LEU A 45 7.24 3.83 -20.89
N ALA A 46 7.75 4.62 -21.83
CA ALA A 46 9.19 4.72 -22.10
C ALA A 46 9.95 5.48 -20.99
N MET A 47 9.32 6.46 -20.35
CA MET A 47 9.88 7.17 -19.19
C MET A 47 10.09 6.23 -18.00
N HIS A 48 9.20 5.25 -17.83
CA HIS A 48 9.28 4.23 -16.78
C HIS A 48 9.92 2.91 -17.25
N PHE A 49 10.74 2.96 -18.30
CA PHE A 49 11.33 1.77 -18.90
C PHE A 49 12.11 0.91 -17.90
N ASP A 50 12.97 1.50 -17.07
CA ASP A 50 13.82 0.72 -16.14
C ASP A 50 12.99 0.01 -15.07
N LEU A 51 11.97 0.69 -14.52
CA LEU A 51 10.99 0.10 -13.61
C LEU A 51 10.27 -1.09 -14.26
N LEU A 52 9.67 -0.87 -15.43
CA LEU A 52 8.89 -1.90 -16.11
C LEU A 52 9.77 -3.08 -16.54
N LYS A 53 10.99 -2.80 -17.01
CA LYS A 53 11.97 -3.82 -17.36
C LYS A 53 12.34 -4.67 -16.15
N SER A 54 12.66 -4.06 -15.01
CA SER A 54 12.94 -4.81 -13.77
C SER A 54 11.75 -5.64 -13.31
N LEU A 55 10.52 -5.13 -13.42
CA LEU A 55 9.32 -5.89 -13.07
C LEU A 55 9.09 -7.07 -14.03
N LEU A 56 9.30 -6.87 -15.34
CA LEU A 56 9.14 -7.94 -16.35
C LEU A 56 10.24 -9.01 -16.28
N LEU A 57 11.45 -8.67 -15.81
CA LEU A 57 12.48 -9.68 -15.53
C LEU A 57 12.07 -10.62 -14.38
N VAL A 58 11.36 -10.09 -13.39
CA VAL A 58 10.90 -10.84 -12.22
C VAL A 58 9.58 -11.56 -12.51
N GLN A 59 8.71 -10.95 -13.31
CA GLN A 59 7.41 -11.48 -13.69
C GLN A 59 7.12 -11.25 -15.18
N PRO A 60 7.55 -12.17 -16.05
CA PRO A 60 7.43 -12.03 -17.51
C PRO A 60 5.99 -11.98 -18.02
N GLU A 61 5.00 -12.44 -17.26
CA GLU A 61 3.58 -12.31 -17.62
C GLU A 61 3.06 -10.87 -17.43
N GLY A 62 3.79 -10.03 -16.69
CA GLY A 62 3.35 -8.68 -16.33
C GLY A 62 2.18 -8.64 -15.34
N GLN A 63 1.81 -9.76 -14.71
CA GLN A 63 0.73 -9.79 -13.72
C GLN A 63 1.30 -9.80 -12.30
N LEU A 64 0.98 -8.79 -11.50
CA LEU A 64 1.49 -8.65 -10.13
C LEU A 64 0.38 -8.81 -9.10
N LEU A 65 0.71 -9.40 -7.95
CA LEU A 65 -0.19 -9.49 -6.80
C LEU A 65 -0.17 -8.17 -6.01
N LEU A 66 -1.37 -7.60 -5.79
CA LEU A 66 -1.55 -6.38 -4.98
C LEU A 66 -0.87 -6.48 -3.62
N THR A 67 -1.05 -7.62 -2.93
CA THR A 67 -0.51 -7.83 -1.58
C THR A 67 1.01 -7.70 -1.52
N GLN A 68 1.72 -8.21 -2.53
CA GLN A 68 3.19 -8.20 -2.59
C GLN A 68 3.74 -6.84 -2.96
N VAL A 69 3.18 -6.21 -4.01
CA VAL A 69 3.59 -4.87 -4.44
C VAL A 69 3.32 -3.85 -3.33
N ARG A 70 2.15 -3.92 -2.70
CA ARG A 70 1.81 -3.06 -1.57
C ARG A 70 2.78 -3.25 -0.41
N ALA A 71 3.16 -4.48 -0.09
CA ALA A 71 4.15 -4.75 0.97
C ALA A 71 5.52 -4.15 0.63
N SER A 72 6.00 -4.30 -0.61
CA SER A 72 7.26 -3.69 -1.07
C SER A 72 7.24 -2.17 -1.00
N ILE A 73 6.15 -1.54 -1.47
CA ILE A 73 6.01 -0.08 -1.43
C ILE A 73 5.96 0.42 0.01
N LEU A 74 5.19 -0.24 0.88
CA LEU A 74 5.14 0.12 2.30
C LEU A 74 6.50 -0.01 2.98
N LYS A 75 7.28 -1.03 2.61
CA LYS A 75 8.66 -1.19 3.08
C LYS A 75 9.57 -0.07 2.56
N ALA A 76 9.43 0.35 1.31
CA ALA A 76 10.18 1.49 0.79
C ALA A 76 9.83 2.78 1.54
N VAL A 77 8.53 3.06 1.76
CA VAL A 77 8.06 4.25 2.49
C VAL A 77 8.45 4.22 3.96
N SER A 78 8.53 3.06 4.60
CA SER A 78 8.98 2.98 6.00
C SER A 78 10.47 3.30 6.16
N LEU A 79 11.28 3.01 5.13
CA LEU A 79 12.69 3.38 5.06
C LEU A 79 12.88 4.84 4.67
N GLU A 80 12.04 5.34 3.75
CA GLU A 80 12.10 6.69 3.20
C GLU A 80 10.71 7.34 3.22
N PRO A 81 10.32 8.01 4.33
CA PRO A 81 8.98 8.59 4.46
C PRO A 81 8.65 9.65 3.41
N GLU A 82 9.67 10.35 2.88
CA GLU A 82 9.54 11.41 1.86
C GLU A 82 9.03 10.91 0.50
N LEU A 83 8.96 9.59 0.28
CA LEU A 83 8.42 9.02 -0.95
C LEU A 83 6.90 9.28 -1.08
N ASN A 84 6.17 9.34 0.04
CA ASN A 84 4.76 9.69 0.04
C ASN A 84 4.57 11.15 0.46
N LYS A 85 4.53 12.04 -0.53
CA LYS A 85 4.29 13.49 -0.33
C LYS A 85 2.80 13.84 -0.25
N THR A 86 1.91 12.86 -0.37
CA THR A 86 0.46 13.09 -0.37
C THR A 86 -0.09 13.07 1.06
N SER A 87 -1.29 13.59 1.25
CA SER A 87 -2.02 13.48 2.52
C SER A 87 -2.64 12.08 2.75
N LEU A 88 -2.52 11.16 1.78
CA LEU A 88 -3.08 9.82 1.89
C LEU A 88 -2.27 8.96 2.86
N LYS A 89 -2.98 8.12 3.63
CA LYS A 89 -2.34 7.10 4.46
C LYS A 89 -1.51 6.17 3.58
N ASN A 90 -0.30 5.81 4.03
CA ASN A 90 0.66 4.99 3.28
C ASN A 90 0.04 3.71 2.67
N LEU A 91 -0.88 3.07 3.37
CA LEU A 91 -1.57 1.87 2.88
C LEU A 91 -2.44 2.13 1.66
N LEU A 92 -3.21 3.23 1.66
CA LEU A 92 -4.08 3.61 0.56
C LEU A 92 -3.24 4.14 -0.61
N TRP A 93 -2.23 4.95 -0.31
CA TRP A 93 -1.29 5.46 -1.30
C TRP A 93 -0.59 4.32 -2.03
N ALA A 94 -0.06 3.32 -1.30
CA ALA A 94 0.58 2.14 -1.88
C ALA A 94 -0.39 1.32 -2.76
N GLY A 95 -1.67 1.23 -2.38
CA GLY A 95 -2.72 0.64 -3.22
C GLY A 95 -2.88 1.39 -4.55
N SER A 96 -2.95 2.72 -4.50
CA SER A 96 -3.05 3.55 -5.71
C SER A 96 -1.84 3.37 -6.64
N ARG A 97 -0.63 3.26 -6.08
CA ARG A 97 0.59 3.02 -6.87
C ARG A 97 0.52 1.67 -7.57
N PHE A 98 0.06 0.64 -6.87
CA PHE A 98 -0.17 -0.67 -7.49
C PHE A 98 -1.15 -0.57 -8.66
N ASP A 99 -2.27 0.13 -8.51
CA ASP A 99 -3.27 0.26 -9.59
C ASP A 99 -2.66 0.92 -10.84
N ARG A 100 -1.78 1.92 -10.67
CA ARG A 100 -1.08 2.57 -11.78
C ARG A 100 -0.06 1.65 -12.45
N ILE A 101 0.80 0.99 -11.67
CA ILE A 101 1.76 0.00 -12.19
C ILE A 101 1.02 -1.13 -12.93
N SER A 102 -0.07 -1.65 -12.35
CA SER A 102 -0.90 -2.70 -12.93
C SER A 102 -1.55 -2.25 -14.24
N THR A 103 -1.96 -0.99 -14.33
CA THR A 103 -2.51 -0.39 -15.56
C THR A 103 -1.46 -0.31 -16.67
N MET A 104 -0.23 0.10 -16.36
CA MET A 104 0.86 0.13 -17.33
C MET A 104 1.18 -1.27 -17.88
N LEU A 105 1.33 -2.25 -16.99
CA LEU A 105 1.59 -3.64 -17.40
C LEU A 105 0.41 -4.23 -18.20
N TYR A 106 -0.82 -3.88 -17.84
CA TYR A 106 -2.01 -4.24 -18.62
C TYR A 106 -1.98 -3.65 -20.03
N HIS A 107 -1.59 -2.39 -20.20
CA HIS A 107 -1.45 -1.79 -21.52
C HIS A 107 -0.38 -2.45 -22.38
N LEU A 108 0.75 -2.85 -21.78
CA LEU A 108 1.77 -3.62 -22.49
C LEU A 108 1.23 -4.98 -22.97
N ARG A 109 0.52 -5.71 -22.11
CA ARG A 109 -0.15 -6.97 -22.50
C ARG A 109 -1.18 -6.76 -23.60
N ARG A 110 -2.01 -5.72 -23.47
CA ARG A 110 -3.03 -5.39 -24.48
C ARG A 110 -2.40 -5.08 -25.83
N ALA A 111 -1.32 -4.29 -25.84
CA ALA A 111 -0.58 -3.98 -27.06
C ALA A 111 0.10 -5.23 -27.65
N LYS A 112 0.60 -6.14 -26.81
CA LYS A 112 1.19 -7.40 -27.26
C LYS A 112 0.17 -8.29 -27.98
N ASN A 113 -1.04 -8.40 -27.43
CA ASN A 113 -2.05 -9.35 -27.89
C ASN A 113 -3.02 -8.75 -28.92
N ASN A 114 -2.99 -7.44 -29.15
CA ASN A 114 -3.85 -6.76 -30.10
C ASN A 114 -3.03 -5.80 -30.99
N THR A 115 -2.90 -6.16 -32.27
CA THR A 115 -2.15 -5.41 -33.28
C THR A 115 -2.64 -3.97 -33.43
N GLU A 116 -3.95 -3.72 -33.37
CA GLU A 116 -4.52 -2.37 -33.48
C GLU A 116 -4.11 -1.51 -32.27
N LYS A 117 -4.22 -2.06 -31.05
CA LYS A 117 -3.77 -1.35 -29.84
C LYS A 117 -2.26 -1.12 -29.85
N CYS A 118 -1.48 -2.04 -30.43
CA CYS A 118 -0.05 -1.84 -30.67
C CYS A 118 0.20 -0.67 -31.62
N GLN A 119 -0.51 -0.61 -32.76
CA GLN A 119 -0.39 0.49 -33.72
C GLN A 119 -0.77 1.84 -33.11
N GLN A 120 -1.84 1.90 -32.30
CA GLN A 120 -2.23 3.11 -31.58
C GLN A 120 -1.15 3.58 -30.61
N LEU A 121 -0.52 2.65 -29.88
CA LEU A 121 0.58 2.95 -28.98
C LEU A 121 1.82 3.46 -29.73
N VAL A 122 2.14 2.82 -30.87
CA VAL A 122 3.25 3.22 -31.75
C VAL A 122 3.04 4.63 -32.29
N ALA A 123 1.82 4.94 -32.76
CA ALA A 123 1.49 6.24 -33.35
C ALA A 123 1.61 7.41 -32.35
N LYS A 124 1.43 7.14 -31.05
CA LYS A 124 1.57 8.13 -29.98
C LYS A 124 2.98 8.23 -29.39
N SER A 125 3.90 7.38 -29.82
CA SER A 125 5.26 7.34 -29.28
C SER A 125 6.22 8.15 -30.14
N SER A 126 7.11 8.91 -29.50
CA SER A 126 8.30 9.44 -30.18
C SER A 126 9.20 8.30 -30.67
N SER A 127 10.09 8.57 -31.65
CA SER A 127 10.99 7.55 -32.21
C SER A 127 11.90 6.91 -31.15
N GLY A 128 12.39 7.70 -30.17
CA GLY A 128 13.19 7.21 -29.05
C GLY A 128 12.39 6.33 -28.08
N SER A 129 11.16 6.76 -27.74
CA SER A 129 10.27 6.02 -26.85
C SER A 129 9.77 4.72 -27.46
N LEU A 130 9.58 4.69 -28.77
CA LEU A 130 9.11 3.53 -29.51
C LEU A 130 10.03 2.30 -29.33
N ALA A 131 11.35 2.50 -29.37
CA ALA A 131 12.31 1.41 -29.21
C ALA A 131 12.21 0.77 -27.81
N LYS A 132 12.08 1.60 -26.77
CA LYS A 132 11.90 1.16 -25.39
C LYS A 132 10.59 0.39 -25.21
N VAL A 133 9.48 0.92 -25.72
CA VAL A 133 8.16 0.28 -25.62
C VAL A 133 8.15 -1.07 -26.34
N LYS A 134 8.70 -1.15 -27.56
CA LYS A 134 8.84 -2.43 -28.29
C LYS A 134 9.67 -3.44 -27.52
N SER A 135 10.76 -3.01 -26.88
CA SER A 135 11.58 -3.87 -26.03
C SER A 135 10.80 -4.41 -24.83
N LEU A 136 9.96 -3.60 -24.18
CA LEU A 136 9.11 -4.06 -23.07
C LEU A 136 8.06 -5.09 -23.54
N ILE A 137 7.42 -4.83 -24.68
CA ILE A 137 6.43 -5.75 -25.26
C ILE A 137 7.09 -7.09 -25.61
N ALA A 138 8.31 -7.09 -26.15
CA ALA A 138 9.04 -8.30 -26.49
C ALA A 138 9.45 -9.12 -25.25
N MET A 139 9.59 -8.51 -24.08
CA MET A 139 9.94 -9.21 -22.83
C MET A 139 8.77 -9.96 -22.20
N LEU A 140 7.52 -9.60 -22.53
CA LEU A 140 6.37 -10.32 -22.03
C LEU A 140 6.40 -11.76 -22.55
N THR A 141 6.00 -12.74 -21.75
CA THR A 141 5.75 -14.12 -22.24
C THR A 141 4.37 -14.21 -22.87
N SER A 142 4.23 -15.03 -23.92
CA SER A 142 2.96 -15.23 -24.62
C SER A 142 2.30 -16.46 -24.01
N GLU A 143 1.73 -16.32 -22.81
CA GLU A 143 0.84 -17.34 -22.26
C GLU A 143 -0.56 -16.75 -22.12
N ALA A 144 -1.50 -17.59 -22.51
CA ALA A 144 -2.76 -17.23 -23.13
C ALA A 144 -3.90 -17.12 -22.11
N GLY A 145 -4.22 -15.89 -21.71
CA GLY A 145 -5.55 -15.51 -21.26
C GLY A 145 -6.19 -14.60 -22.30
N PRO A 146 -7.45 -14.82 -22.73
CA PRO A 146 -8.13 -13.85 -23.57
C PRO A 146 -8.07 -12.50 -22.85
N ALA A 147 -7.62 -11.46 -23.55
CA ALA A 147 -7.88 -10.09 -23.13
C ALA A 147 -9.37 -10.04 -22.84
N GLU A 148 -9.74 -9.85 -21.56
CA GLU A 148 -11.14 -9.80 -21.14
C GLU A 148 -11.88 -8.96 -22.16
N GLY A 149 -12.87 -9.59 -22.79
CA GLY A 149 -13.46 -9.10 -24.02
C GLY A 149 -13.83 -7.63 -23.90
N GLU A 150 -13.66 -6.91 -25.01
CA GLU A 150 -14.59 -5.83 -25.31
C GLU A 150 -15.98 -6.36 -25.03
N VAL A 151 -16.56 -5.93 -23.92
CA VAL A 151 -18.00 -6.03 -23.71
C VAL A 151 -18.53 -5.08 -24.77
N GLY A 152 -18.91 -5.64 -25.91
CA GLY A 152 -19.75 -4.96 -26.88
C GLY A 152 -20.90 -4.34 -26.12
N LEU A 153 -21.18 -3.08 -26.42
CA LEU A 153 -22.38 -2.37 -25.98
C LEU A 153 -23.58 -3.21 -26.41
N ALA A 154 -24.07 -4.06 -25.51
CA ALA A 154 -25.40 -4.64 -25.60
C ALA A 154 -26.34 -3.60 -25.02
N GLU A 155 -27.24 -3.15 -25.88
CA GLU A 155 -28.32 -2.23 -25.60
C GLU A 155 -29.24 -2.75 -24.48
N ASP A 156 -29.72 -1.79 -23.69
CA ASP A 156 -30.92 -1.79 -22.83
C ASP A 156 -31.25 -3.04 -21.99
N GLU A 157 -31.02 -2.93 -20.68
CA GLU A 157 -31.96 -3.41 -19.65
C GLU A 157 -31.83 -2.53 -18.38
N PRO A 158 -32.94 -2.04 -17.80
CA PRO A 158 -32.93 -0.93 -16.87
C PRO A 158 -32.58 -1.34 -15.44
N CYS A 159 -31.72 -0.54 -14.80
CA CYS A 159 -31.45 -0.58 -13.37
C CYS A 159 -32.73 -0.27 -12.56
N PRO A 160 -33.07 -1.05 -11.51
CA PRO A 160 -34.11 -0.65 -10.58
C PRO A 160 -33.58 0.47 -9.68
N ALA A 161 -34.14 1.66 -9.86
CA ALA A 161 -33.96 2.80 -8.97
C ALA A 161 -34.62 2.49 -7.61
N GLN A 162 -33.82 2.42 -6.55
CA GLN A 162 -34.33 2.60 -5.20
C GLN A 162 -34.34 4.09 -4.89
N GLY A 163 -35.55 4.65 -4.88
CA GLY A 163 -35.82 6.06 -4.62
C GLY A 163 -35.58 6.44 -3.17
N LEU A 164 -34.85 7.53 -2.99
CA LEU A 164 -35.00 8.45 -1.87
C LEU A 164 -36.07 9.46 -2.30
N GLN A 165 -37.24 9.40 -1.67
CA GLN A 165 -38.25 10.45 -1.71
C GLN A 165 -37.86 11.50 -0.66
N GLU A 166 -37.52 12.70 -1.09
CA GLU A 166 -37.69 13.91 -0.29
C GLU A 166 -38.78 14.77 -0.95
N ASP A 167 -39.82 15.04 -0.17
CA ASP A 167 -40.96 15.87 -0.50
C ASP A 167 -40.56 17.33 -0.74
N LEU A 168 -41.06 17.91 -1.83
CA LEU A 168 -41.15 19.35 -2.04
C LEU A 168 -42.50 19.67 -2.68
N GLN A 169 -43.36 20.35 -1.92
CA GLN A 169 -44.59 20.96 -2.41
C GLN A 169 -44.33 22.36 -2.96
N SER A 170 -44.90 22.55 -4.16
CA SER A 170 -45.32 23.73 -4.97
C SER A 170 -45.35 25.14 -4.31
N GLU A 171 -45.26 26.28 -5.02
CA GLU A 171 -45.87 26.73 -6.29
C GLU A 171 -45.04 27.86 -6.97
N ALA A 172 -45.37 28.14 -8.24
CA ALA A 172 -44.78 29.12 -9.18
C ALA A 172 -45.35 30.57 -9.00
N PRO A 173 -45.29 31.54 -9.96
CA PRO A 173 -44.37 31.81 -11.09
C PRO A 173 -43.86 33.29 -11.13
N HIS A 174 -43.02 33.66 -12.12
CA HIS A 174 -43.03 34.90 -12.94
C HIS A 174 -41.64 35.32 -13.48
N THR A 175 -41.63 35.71 -14.76
CA THR A 175 -40.60 36.28 -15.66
C THR A 175 -40.20 37.74 -15.29
N PRO A 176 -39.39 38.51 -16.05
CA PRO A 176 -38.09 38.30 -16.76
C PRO A 176 -37.00 39.39 -16.42
N VAL A 177 -35.71 39.15 -16.82
CA VAL A 177 -34.61 40.03 -17.39
C VAL A 177 -34.54 41.56 -17.03
N PRO A 178 -33.40 42.34 -16.97
CA PRO A 178 -31.97 42.15 -17.32
C PRO A 178 -30.87 42.71 -16.33
N ALA A 179 -29.60 42.44 -16.68
CA ALA A 179 -28.33 43.21 -16.54
C ALA A 179 -28.19 44.43 -15.59
N SER A 180 -27.11 44.46 -14.78
CA SER A 180 -26.01 45.46 -14.87
C SER A 180 -24.97 45.40 -13.73
N LYS A 181 -23.72 45.72 -14.13
CA LYS A 181 -22.50 46.22 -13.47
C LYS A 181 -22.55 46.70 -12.00
N GLN A 182 -21.46 46.44 -11.26
CA GLN A 182 -20.53 47.40 -10.57
C GLN A 182 -19.70 46.61 -9.52
N GLN A 183 -18.36 46.57 -9.48
CA GLN A 183 -17.31 47.59 -9.25
C GLN A 183 -17.20 48.10 -7.77
N GLY A 184 -15.97 48.07 -7.21
CA GLY A 184 -15.54 48.67 -5.92
C GLY A 184 -14.79 47.63 -5.06
N GLN A 185 -13.47 47.61 -4.82
CA GLN A 185 -12.40 48.59 -4.50
C GLN A 185 -12.54 49.31 -3.14
N GLY A 186 -11.43 49.29 -2.38
CA GLY A 186 -11.10 50.14 -1.20
C GLY A 186 -10.85 49.31 0.07
N ALA A 187 -9.61 49.11 0.58
CA ALA A 187 -8.72 50.08 1.27
C ALA A 187 -9.42 50.69 2.52
N GLU A 188 -8.83 50.88 3.70
CA GLU A 188 -7.46 51.15 4.11
C GLU A 188 -7.39 51.16 5.66
N GLU A 189 -6.22 50.83 6.20
CA GLU A 189 -5.52 51.47 7.34
C GLU A 189 -6.02 51.65 8.80
N LYS A 190 -4.99 51.52 9.65
CA LYS A 190 -4.58 52.29 10.85
C LYS A 190 -4.80 51.72 12.28
N GLU A 191 -3.64 51.36 12.85
CA GLU A 191 -3.15 51.47 14.25
C GLU A 191 -3.56 52.78 14.99
N PRO A 192 -3.31 53.02 16.33
CA PRO A 192 -2.23 52.47 17.18
C PRO A 192 -2.46 52.28 18.70
N CYS A 193 -1.41 51.71 19.33
CA CYS A 193 -0.85 51.93 20.67
C CYS A 193 -1.74 51.92 21.94
N SER A 194 -1.38 51.06 22.90
CA SER A 194 -0.88 51.56 24.21
C SER A 194 -0.27 50.45 25.08
N SER A 195 0.82 50.84 25.73
CA SER A 195 1.61 50.14 26.73
C SER A 195 0.90 50.00 28.08
N SER A 196 1.06 48.86 28.77
CA SER A 196 1.25 48.87 30.23
C SER A 196 1.93 47.60 30.74
N SER A 197 2.96 47.84 31.53
CA SER A 197 3.74 46.91 32.35
C SER A 197 2.93 46.36 33.53
N SER A 198 3.12 45.08 33.90
CA SER A 198 3.13 44.62 35.30
C SER A 198 3.51 43.13 35.48
N SER A 199 4.66 42.93 36.12
CA SER A 199 4.95 41.98 37.21
C SER A 199 4.41 40.53 37.20
N ARG A 200 5.38 39.60 37.21
CA ARG A 200 5.53 38.41 38.07
C ARG A 200 4.31 37.49 38.26
N LYS A 201 4.42 36.25 37.76
CA LYS A 201 4.24 35.01 38.55
C LYS A 201 4.73 33.78 37.79
N SER A 202 5.60 33.03 38.44
CA SER A 202 6.21 31.78 38.00
C SER A 202 5.17 30.68 37.71
N PRO A 203 5.30 29.89 36.64
CA PRO A 203 4.43 28.74 36.41
C PRO A 203 4.83 27.58 37.34
N LYS A 204 3.89 27.21 38.23
CA LYS A 204 3.93 26.02 39.07
C LYS A 204 4.07 24.77 38.19
N LEU A 205 5.03 23.90 38.56
CA LEU A 205 5.13 22.52 38.09
C LEU A 205 3.75 21.85 38.19
N LYS A 206 3.21 21.40 37.05
CA LYS A 206 2.11 20.43 37.05
C LYS A 206 2.68 19.08 37.43
N THR A 207 2.33 18.65 38.63
CA THR A 207 2.50 17.30 39.15
C THR A 207 1.99 16.29 38.13
N LYS A 208 2.91 15.43 37.67
CA LYS A 208 2.69 14.31 36.77
C LYS A 208 1.67 13.37 37.45
N LYS A 209 0.45 13.33 36.93
CA LYS A 209 -0.60 12.38 37.33
C LYS A 209 -0.04 10.97 37.13
N GLN A 210 0.08 10.21 38.22
CA GLN A 210 0.36 8.77 38.13
C GLN A 210 -0.75 8.10 37.31
N PRO A 211 -0.42 7.19 36.38
CA PRO A 211 -1.43 6.45 35.62
C PRO A 211 -2.19 5.52 36.57
N GLU A 212 -3.51 5.60 36.50
CA GLU A 212 -4.44 4.77 37.25
C GLU A 212 -4.15 3.27 37.06
N HIS A 213 -4.28 2.52 38.15
CA HIS A 213 -4.14 1.08 38.19
C HIS A 213 -5.05 0.41 37.16
N GLY A 214 -4.40 -0.19 36.17
CA GLY A 214 -5.01 -0.67 34.94
C GLY A 214 -5.95 -1.84 35.13
N LYS A 215 -7.04 -1.80 34.35
CA LYS A 215 -7.80 -2.99 33.99
C LYS A 215 -6.80 -4.00 33.41
N LYS A 216 -6.57 -5.11 34.13
CA LYS A 216 -5.73 -6.21 33.63
C LYS A 216 -6.29 -6.63 32.29
N SER A 217 -5.48 -6.55 31.25
CA SER A 217 -5.87 -7.03 29.92
C SER A 217 -6.38 -8.47 30.03
N PRO A 218 -7.47 -8.83 29.32
CA PRO A 218 -7.99 -10.20 29.33
C PRO A 218 -7.05 -11.18 28.59
N PHE A 219 -6.08 -10.66 27.83
CA PHE A 219 -5.12 -11.44 27.08
C PHE A 219 -3.84 -11.71 27.88
N HIS A 220 -3.42 -12.97 27.85
CA HIS A 220 -2.14 -13.45 28.37
C HIS A 220 -1.43 -14.27 27.29
N TYR A 221 -0.11 -14.31 27.31
CA TYR A 221 0.71 -15.17 26.45
C TYR A 221 1.49 -16.20 27.27
N ARG A 222 1.74 -17.38 26.67
CA ARG A 222 2.61 -18.42 27.24
C ARG A 222 3.55 -18.97 26.17
N LYS A 223 4.83 -19.11 26.51
CA LYS A 223 5.81 -19.84 25.69
C LYS A 223 5.72 -21.34 25.95
N GLU A 224 5.77 -22.13 24.90
CA GLU A 224 5.81 -23.61 24.95
C GLU A 224 6.94 -24.13 24.06
N TYR A 225 7.68 -25.14 24.52
CA TYR A 225 8.71 -25.81 23.74
C TYR A 225 8.17 -27.10 23.13
N TYR A 226 8.51 -27.37 21.87
CA TYR A 226 8.17 -28.65 21.22
C TYR A 226 9.13 -29.75 21.64
N LYS A 227 8.78 -31.02 21.36
CA LYS A 227 9.44 -32.24 21.86
C LYS A 227 10.98 -32.23 21.75
N ASN A 228 11.54 -31.58 20.73
CA ASN A 228 12.99 -31.57 20.49
C ASN A 228 13.72 -30.39 21.15
N GLY A 229 13.03 -29.50 21.88
CA GLY A 229 13.61 -28.32 22.53
C GLY A 229 14.11 -27.21 21.61
N ASN A 230 14.34 -27.51 20.33
CA ASN A 230 14.93 -26.60 19.33
C ASN A 230 13.88 -25.71 18.62
N LYS A 231 12.63 -25.78 19.07
CA LYS A 231 11.52 -24.95 18.59
C LYS A 231 10.67 -24.53 19.78
N PHE A 232 10.28 -23.27 19.81
CA PHE A 232 9.29 -22.74 20.74
C PHE A 232 8.12 -22.12 19.98
N GLY A 233 6.94 -22.23 20.57
CA GLY A 233 5.72 -21.55 20.14
C GLY A 233 5.24 -20.58 21.21
N VAL A 234 4.47 -19.59 20.80
CA VAL A 234 3.75 -18.70 21.71
C VAL A 234 2.26 -18.85 21.49
N LYS A 235 1.54 -19.16 22.56
CA LYS A 235 0.07 -19.27 22.57
C LYS A 235 -0.57 -18.06 23.23
N LYS A 236 -1.67 -17.61 22.63
CA LYS A 236 -2.55 -16.55 23.13
C LYS A 236 -3.66 -17.16 23.95
N PHE A 237 -3.92 -16.58 25.11
CA PHE A 237 -5.04 -16.95 25.97
C PHE A 237 -5.91 -15.72 26.20
N ASN A 238 -7.22 -15.93 26.26
CA ASN A 238 -8.21 -14.92 26.60
C ASN A 238 -9.08 -15.49 27.74
N ASN A 239 -9.07 -14.83 28.91
CA ASN A 239 -9.80 -15.29 30.09
C ASN A 239 -9.55 -16.79 30.42
N GLY A 240 -8.29 -17.21 30.33
CA GLY A 240 -7.87 -18.60 30.61
C GLY A 240 -8.11 -19.60 29.48
N LYS A 241 -8.85 -19.25 28.43
CA LYS A 241 -9.06 -20.11 27.25
C LYS A 241 -7.97 -19.87 26.21
N CYS A 242 -7.38 -20.95 25.69
CA CYS A 242 -6.43 -20.85 24.58
C CYS A 242 -7.16 -20.40 23.32
N VAL A 243 -6.83 -19.22 22.81
CA VAL A 243 -7.38 -18.66 21.56
C VAL A 243 -6.69 -19.28 20.36
N GLY A 244 -5.39 -19.55 20.48
CA GLY A 244 -4.61 -20.16 19.42
C GLY A 244 -3.11 -19.95 19.59
N GLN A 245 -2.35 -20.53 18.67
CA GLN A 245 -0.92 -20.28 18.54
C GLN A 245 -0.70 -19.08 17.64
N ILE A 246 0.06 -18.08 18.10
CA ILE A 246 0.34 -16.88 17.31
C ILE A 246 1.47 -17.17 16.32
N PHE A 247 2.55 -17.75 16.82
CA PHE A 247 3.70 -18.12 16.00
C PHE A 247 4.51 -19.23 16.66
N ALA A 248 5.37 -19.85 15.86
CA ALA A 248 6.41 -20.75 16.33
C ALA A 248 7.70 -20.54 15.56
N PHE A 249 8.82 -20.54 16.28
CA PHE A 249 10.16 -20.36 15.74
C PHE A 249 11.09 -21.42 16.28
N GLY A 250 12.06 -21.80 15.48
CA GLY A 250 13.05 -22.80 15.84
C GLY A 250 13.81 -23.27 14.63
N HIS A 251 14.99 -23.81 14.89
CA HIS A 251 15.81 -24.46 13.89
C HIS A 251 16.57 -25.60 14.54
N LYS A 252 16.84 -26.67 13.78
CA LYS A 252 17.53 -27.87 14.27
C LYS A 252 18.92 -27.56 14.86
N GLU A 253 19.58 -26.51 14.36
CA GLU A 253 20.92 -26.09 14.79
C GLU A 253 20.92 -25.11 15.97
N ILE A 254 19.78 -24.58 16.39
CA ILE A 254 19.71 -23.64 17.52
C ILE A 254 19.27 -24.41 18.76
N HIS A 255 20.15 -24.43 19.76
CA HIS A 255 19.86 -25.08 21.03
C HIS A 255 18.87 -24.27 21.88
N LYS A 256 18.10 -24.98 22.70
CA LYS A 256 17.10 -24.41 23.61
C LYS A 256 17.63 -23.25 24.45
N VAL A 257 18.88 -23.33 24.94
CA VAL A 257 19.49 -22.30 25.80
C VAL A 257 19.56 -20.95 25.09
N GLU A 258 20.01 -20.93 23.83
CA GLU A 258 20.08 -19.72 23.03
C GLU A 258 18.69 -19.19 22.68
N LEU A 259 17.76 -20.12 22.40
CA LEU A 259 16.36 -19.82 22.07
C LEU A 259 15.59 -19.23 23.26
N ASP A 260 15.94 -19.60 24.51
CA ASP A 260 15.17 -19.21 25.70
C ASP A 260 15.32 -17.72 26.04
N ALA A 261 16.50 -17.14 25.80
CA ALA A 261 16.70 -15.70 25.92
C ALA A 261 15.79 -14.93 24.96
N LEU A 262 15.70 -15.40 23.69
CA LEU A 262 14.80 -14.82 22.70
C LEU A 262 13.33 -15.02 23.08
N ALA A 263 12.95 -16.23 23.48
CA ALA A 263 11.58 -16.55 23.87
C ALA A 263 11.11 -15.72 25.06
N SER A 264 11.97 -15.50 26.05
CA SER A 264 11.68 -14.66 27.22
C SER A 264 11.50 -13.20 26.83
N LYS A 265 12.36 -12.67 25.94
CA LYS A 265 12.20 -11.31 25.42
C LYS A 265 10.90 -11.13 24.65
N VAL A 266 10.61 -12.05 23.74
CA VAL A 266 9.37 -12.04 22.93
C VAL A 266 8.14 -12.07 23.84
N LEU A 267 8.15 -12.92 24.87
CA LEU A 267 7.05 -13.03 25.81
C LEU A 267 6.83 -11.72 26.59
N HIS A 268 7.92 -11.12 27.08
CA HIS A 268 7.88 -9.83 27.75
C HIS A 268 7.29 -8.73 26.85
N ASP A 269 7.76 -8.63 25.60
CA ASP A 269 7.31 -7.61 24.66
C ASP A 269 5.81 -7.77 24.31
N LEU A 270 5.30 -9.00 24.25
CA LEU A 270 3.88 -9.29 24.07
C LEU A 270 3.04 -8.88 25.30
N HIS A 271 3.55 -9.11 26.52
CA HIS A 271 2.86 -8.70 27.75
C HIS A 271 2.83 -7.18 27.95
N LEU A 272 3.74 -6.42 27.34
CA LEU A 272 3.68 -4.96 27.35
C LEU A 272 2.50 -4.41 26.53
N ARG A 273 2.06 -5.14 25.50
CA ARG A 273 0.99 -4.70 24.58
C ARG A 273 0.02 -5.84 24.25
N PRO A 274 -0.74 -6.31 25.24
CA PRO A 274 -1.58 -7.48 25.07
C PRO A 274 -2.81 -7.17 24.22
N GLY A 275 -3.08 -8.02 23.23
CA GLY A 275 -4.22 -7.93 22.33
C GLY A 275 -4.00 -7.11 21.06
N ASP A 276 -2.89 -6.39 20.93
CA ASP A 276 -2.57 -5.58 19.75
C ASP A 276 -1.99 -6.46 18.63
N THR A 277 -2.82 -6.74 17.61
CA THR A 277 -2.45 -7.63 16.50
C THR A 277 -1.30 -7.08 15.64
N ALA A 278 -1.23 -5.76 15.45
CA ALA A 278 -0.14 -5.15 14.68
C ALA A 278 1.20 -5.29 15.41
N LYS A 279 1.20 -5.16 16.74
CA LYS A 279 2.39 -5.37 17.57
C LYS A 279 2.76 -6.85 17.69
N GLU A 280 1.78 -7.75 17.74
CA GLU A 280 2.02 -9.19 17.67
C GLU A 280 2.77 -9.57 16.38
N GLU A 281 2.36 -9.03 15.23
CA GLU A 281 3.01 -9.25 13.93
C GLU A 281 4.42 -8.67 13.86
N GLU A 282 4.64 -7.46 14.41
CA GLU A 282 5.95 -6.81 14.47
C GLU A 282 6.94 -7.63 15.33
N ILE A 283 6.51 -8.06 16.52
CA ILE A 283 7.31 -8.90 17.42
C ILE A 283 7.63 -10.24 16.75
N MET A 284 6.66 -10.82 16.04
CA MET A 284 6.85 -12.04 15.27
C MET A 284 7.95 -11.87 14.20
N LEU A 285 7.92 -10.79 13.42
CA LEU A 285 8.91 -10.50 12.39
C LEU A 285 10.32 -10.30 12.97
N LEU A 286 10.44 -9.55 14.08
CA LEU A 286 11.70 -9.33 14.77
C LEU A 286 12.29 -10.64 15.32
N ALA A 287 11.44 -11.52 15.85
CA ALA A 287 11.87 -12.83 16.32
C ALA A 287 12.36 -13.72 15.16
N LYS A 288 11.65 -13.75 14.02
CA LYS A 288 12.09 -14.47 12.80
C LYS A 288 13.47 -13.98 12.34
N HIS A 289 13.66 -12.67 12.27
CA HIS A 289 14.93 -12.08 11.83
C HIS A 289 16.08 -12.44 12.79
N LYS A 290 15.84 -12.43 14.10
CA LYS A 290 16.85 -12.85 15.09
C LYS A 290 17.23 -14.31 14.97
N VAL A 291 16.26 -15.20 14.78
CA VAL A 291 16.53 -16.63 14.54
C VAL A 291 17.38 -16.80 13.29
N TRP A 292 17.04 -16.11 12.20
CA TRP A 292 17.85 -16.13 10.98
C TRP A 292 19.29 -15.63 11.21
N LYS A 293 19.47 -14.55 11.96
CA LYS A 293 20.80 -14.01 12.31
C LYS A 293 21.62 -15.01 13.15
N MET A 294 20.98 -15.71 14.09
CA MET A 294 21.63 -16.76 14.88
C MET A 294 22.12 -17.92 14.01
N LEU A 295 21.37 -18.28 12.95
CA LEU A 295 21.81 -19.30 11.99
C LEU A 295 23.01 -18.86 11.19
N LYS A 296 22.99 -17.63 10.68
CA LYS A 296 24.11 -17.09 9.91
C LYS A 296 25.42 -17.13 10.72
N ASN A 297 25.36 -16.70 11.97
CA ASN A 297 26.51 -16.72 12.88
C ASN A 297 27.05 -18.12 13.24
N LYS A 298 26.35 -19.21 12.89
CA LYS A 298 26.86 -20.59 13.08
C LYS A 298 27.56 -21.14 11.84
N HIS A 299 27.39 -20.50 10.68
CA HIS A 299 28.00 -20.90 9.42
C HIS A 299 29.23 -20.07 9.05
N ASP A 300 29.46 -18.97 9.76
CA ASP A 300 30.68 -18.15 9.72
C ASP A 300 31.65 -18.61 10.82
#